data_AF-A0AA38J412-F1
#
_entry.id   AF-A0AA38J412-F1
#
_cell.length_a   1.000
_cell.length_b   1.000
_cell.length_c   1.000
_cell.angle_alpha   90.00
_cell.angle_beta   90.00
_cell.angle_gamma   90.00
#
_symmetry.space_group_name_H-M   'P 1'
#
loop_
_entity.id
_entity.type
_entity.pdbx_description
1 polymer ?
#
loop_
_entity_poly.entity_id
_entity_poly.type
_entity_poly.pdbx_seq_one_letter_code
_entity_poly.pdbx_strand_id
1 'polypeptide(L)'
;MAYKWTEPEIWKLINLLKSPQNFKVLYGHASEDNSSGDTKHAVHLRIASALFEESALEKDKGKIASRVKNKITWLENTFKKKVKELKKTGNGVEEYYQISATGPDHDTEDRAKSIWEQIVKEFKYFPDLYRVWCTKPNLVPICATTGVGPNGGEFVLIQQIPDASQMHPSPSHIPSPLHPSSSLNSVHSNTSASSGSSPTLSENAVTPLQSGFQTPAKENAVPASSQRGPRSSAFSSLSFSGNTNKTPSGVPPKPNFEDKMIGLQKEMMEHAQKRADDVQSLKRLREDRKTEDQRLKRRKLLQDGRAQLFAEFQAGIWDQEAYHVERKRLDEEYGTPKKRRRFSPDWDDSRFGEGGVSGEEL
;
A
#
# COMPACT_ATOMS: atom_id res chain seq x y z
N MET A 1 -11.99 13.50 -23.06
CA MET A 1 -11.41 14.30 -21.97
C MET A 1 -11.65 13.59 -20.64
N ALA A 2 -10.67 13.55 -19.73
CA ALA A 2 -10.87 12.98 -18.41
C ALA A 2 -11.77 13.90 -17.56
N TYR A 3 -12.75 13.32 -16.86
CA TYR A 3 -13.60 14.07 -15.94
C TYR A 3 -12.77 14.64 -14.79
N LYS A 4 -12.87 15.95 -14.55
CA LYS A 4 -12.16 16.63 -13.48
C LYS A 4 -13.06 16.71 -12.25
N TRP A 5 -12.69 16.00 -11.19
CA TRP A 5 -13.39 16.07 -9.90
C TRP A 5 -13.25 17.44 -9.28
N THR A 6 -14.36 18.03 -8.86
CA THR A 6 -14.36 19.28 -8.09
C THR A 6 -14.20 18.96 -6.60
N GLU A 7 -13.76 19.96 -5.84
CA GLU A 7 -13.59 19.80 -4.38
C GLU A 7 -14.91 19.46 -3.65
N PRO A 8 -16.05 20.14 -3.93
CA PRO A 8 -17.33 19.79 -3.32
C PRO A 8 -17.77 18.34 -3.60
N GLU A 9 -17.52 17.83 -4.80
CA GLU A 9 -17.82 16.44 -5.15
C GLU A 9 -16.97 15.45 -4.35
N ILE A 10 -15.69 15.77 -4.09
CA ILE A 10 -14.82 14.91 -3.29
C ILE A 10 -15.32 14.87 -1.84
N TRP A 11 -15.71 16.01 -1.26
CA TRP A 11 -16.31 16.05 0.06
C TRP A 11 -17.63 15.27 0.13
N LYS A 12 -18.50 15.44 -0.87
CA LYS A 12 -19.75 14.66 -0.96
C LYS A 12 -19.48 13.16 -1.07
N LEU A 13 -18.47 12.76 -1.85
CA LEU A 13 -18.03 11.37 -1.96
C LEU A 13 -17.54 10.83 -0.60
N ILE A 14 -16.73 11.58 0.14
CA ILE A 14 -16.23 11.19 1.47
C ILE A 14 -17.40 11.01 2.45
N ASN A 15 -18.38 11.91 2.44
CA ASN A 15 -19.58 11.78 3.27
C ASN A 15 -20.40 10.53 2.90
N LEU A 16 -20.52 10.21 1.61
CA LEU A 16 -21.19 8.99 1.17
C LEU A 16 -20.42 7.72 1.55
N LEU A 17 -19.08 7.77 1.59
CA LEU A 17 -18.24 6.68 2.09
C LEU A 17 -18.39 6.44 3.60
N LYS A 18 -18.69 7.51 4.37
CA LYS A 18 -18.96 7.45 5.82
C LYS A 18 -20.31 6.80 6.15
N SER A 19 -21.23 6.69 5.19
CA SER A 19 -22.52 6.03 5.41
C SER A 19 -22.31 4.55 5.80
N PRO A 20 -22.85 4.08 6.94
CA PRO A 20 -22.67 2.70 7.39
C PRO A 20 -23.06 1.65 6.36
N GLN A 21 -24.10 1.92 5.55
CA GLN A 21 -24.57 1.02 4.49
C GLN A 21 -23.51 0.82 3.40
N ASN A 22 -22.88 1.92 2.96
CA ASN A 22 -21.83 1.86 1.93
C ASN A 22 -20.53 1.31 2.51
N PHE A 23 -20.18 1.75 3.72
CA PHE A 23 -18.97 1.36 4.41
C PHE A 23 -18.92 -0.16 4.64
N LYS A 24 -20.01 -0.75 5.18
CA LYS A 24 -20.12 -2.20 5.44
C LYS A 24 -19.84 -3.03 4.18
N VAL A 25 -20.39 -2.64 3.03
CA VAL A 25 -20.23 -3.40 1.78
C VAL A 25 -18.87 -3.19 1.12
N LEU A 26 -18.36 -1.95 1.10
CA LEU A 26 -17.09 -1.64 0.46
C LEU A 26 -15.91 -2.30 1.20
N TYR A 27 -16.01 -2.36 2.52
CA TYR A 27 -14.89 -2.63 3.39
C TYR A 27 -15.05 -3.83 4.32
N GLY A 28 -16.25 -4.41 4.38
CA GLY A 28 -16.56 -5.48 5.32
C GLY A 28 -16.76 -4.93 6.73
N HIS A 29 -17.58 -5.63 7.52
CA HIS A 29 -17.58 -5.48 8.97
C HIS A 29 -16.85 -6.69 9.54
N ALA A 30 -16.12 -6.50 10.65
CA ALA A 30 -15.57 -7.61 11.45
C ALA A 30 -16.64 -8.53 12.08
N SER A 31 -17.93 -8.15 12.07
CA SER A 31 -19.01 -8.98 12.57
C SER A 31 -19.40 -10.06 11.56
N GLU A 32 -19.62 -11.29 12.01
CA GLU A 32 -19.91 -12.52 11.22
C GLU A 32 -21.09 -12.45 10.23
N ASP A 33 -21.89 -11.37 10.25
CA ASP A 33 -23.00 -11.16 9.31
C ASP A 33 -22.53 -10.72 7.91
N ASN A 34 -21.94 -11.70 7.22
CA ASN A 34 -21.47 -11.64 5.85
C ASN A 34 -22.62 -11.89 4.87
N SER A 35 -23.46 -10.88 4.63
CA SER A 35 -23.84 -10.45 3.28
C SER A 35 -25.11 -9.62 3.36
N SER A 36 -24.99 -8.32 3.11
CA SER A 36 -26.15 -7.50 2.77
C SER A 36 -26.69 -7.80 1.36
N GLY A 37 -26.28 -8.90 0.71
CA GLY A 37 -26.54 -9.22 -0.70
C GLY A 37 -25.95 -8.24 -1.73
N ASP A 38 -25.66 -7.00 -1.31
CA ASP A 38 -25.18 -5.93 -2.16
C ASP A 38 -23.74 -6.18 -2.65
N THR A 39 -23.55 -6.02 -3.96
CA THR A 39 -22.22 -6.04 -4.56
C THR A 39 -21.53 -4.68 -4.40
N LYS A 40 -20.20 -4.65 -4.37
CA LYS A 40 -19.44 -3.37 -4.40
C LYS A 40 -19.80 -2.50 -5.60
N HIS A 41 -20.15 -3.11 -6.73
CA HIS A 41 -20.61 -2.38 -7.91
C HIS A 41 -21.94 -1.67 -7.67
N ALA A 42 -22.90 -2.31 -7.00
CA ALA A 42 -24.16 -1.68 -6.61
C ALA A 42 -23.95 -0.47 -5.71
N VAL A 43 -22.98 -0.53 -4.78
CA VAL A 43 -22.62 0.62 -3.95
C VAL A 43 -21.99 1.75 -4.76
N HIS A 44 -21.09 1.45 -5.71
CA HIS A 44 -20.55 2.47 -6.60
C HIS A 44 -21.64 3.15 -7.44
N LEU A 45 -22.64 2.40 -7.90
CA LEU A 45 -23.81 2.94 -8.59
C LEU A 45 -24.65 3.83 -7.66
N ARG A 46 -24.94 3.39 -6.43
CA ARG A 46 -25.67 4.18 -5.43
C ARG A 46 -24.97 5.50 -5.12
N ILE A 47 -23.65 5.46 -4.93
CA ILE A 47 -22.83 6.67 -4.72
C ILE A 47 -22.85 7.56 -5.96
N ALA A 48 -22.76 6.98 -7.16
CA ALA A 48 -22.85 7.71 -8.42
C ALA A 48 -24.20 8.44 -8.56
N SER A 49 -25.31 7.78 -8.25
CA SER A 49 -26.66 8.37 -8.25
C SER A 49 -26.80 9.54 -7.28
N ALA A 50 -26.08 9.51 -6.15
CA ALA A 50 -26.09 10.62 -5.20
C ALA A 50 -25.14 11.77 -5.62
N LEU A 51 -24.09 11.50 -6.40
CA LEU A 51 -23.08 12.49 -6.80
C LEU A 51 -23.46 13.25 -8.07
N PHE A 52 -24.01 12.55 -9.07
CA PHE A 52 -24.26 13.08 -10.41
C PHE A 52 -25.75 13.18 -10.67
N GLU A 53 -26.16 14.12 -11.53
CA GLU A 53 -27.54 14.24 -11.98
C GLU A 53 -28.01 12.97 -12.70
N GLU A 54 -29.29 12.62 -12.53
CA GLU A 54 -29.90 11.42 -13.09
C GLU A 54 -29.77 11.34 -14.62
N SER A 55 -29.83 12.50 -15.28
CA SER A 55 -29.62 12.65 -16.73
C SER A 55 -28.23 12.18 -17.21
N ALA A 56 -27.19 12.28 -16.36
CA ALA A 56 -25.87 11.79 -16.67
C ALA A 56 -25.77 10.27 -16.50
N LEU A 57 -26.52 9.71 -15.53
CA LEU A 57 -26.56 8.28 -15.24
C LEU A 57 -27.26 7.47 -16.33
N GLU A 58 -28.35 7.99 -16.91
CA GLU A 58 -29.07 7.30 -17.99
C GLU A 58 -28.19 6.99 -19.21
N LYS A 59 -27.24 7.88 -19.51
CA LYS A 59 -26.34 7.71 -20.66
C LYS A 59 -25.32 6.60 -20.44
N ASP A 60 -24.72 6.49 -19.26
CA ASP A 60 -23.64 5.53 -19.01
C ASP A 60 -23.39 5.20 -17.53
N LYS A 61 -24.31 4.43 -16.93
CA LYS A 61 -24.21 3.96 -15.52
C LYS A 61 -22.88 3.27 -15.22
N GLY A 62 -22.42 2.42 -16.13
CA GLY A 62 -21.21 1.62 -15.97
C GLY A 62 -19.93 2.46 -15.91
N LYS A 63 -19.78 3.43 -16.83
CA LYS A 63 -18.61 4.34 -16.81
C LYS A 63 -18.62 5.26 -15.60
N ILE A 64 -19.78 5.74 -15.16
CA ILE A 64 -19.87 6.61 -13.97
C ILE A 64 -19.53 5.83 -12.70
N ALA A 65 -20.06 4.62 -12.52
CA ALA A 65 -19.67 3.75 -11.40
C ALA A 65 -18.15 3.47 -11.38
N SER A 66 -17.57 3.20 -12.56
CA SER A 66 -16.12 3.01 -12.70
C SER A 66 -15.33 4.27 -12.33
N ARG A 67 -15.85 5.46 -12.63
CA ARG A 67 -15.25 6.74 -12.26
C ARG A 67 -15.25 6.96 -10.74
N VAL A 68 -16.37 6.65 -10.07
CA VAL A 68 -16.47 6.68 -8.61
C VAL A 68 -15.46 5.72 -7.98
N LYS A 69 -15.44 4.46 -8.43
CA LYS A 69 -14.47 3.44 -8.00
C LYS A 69 -13.02 3.95 -8.13
N ASN A 70 -12.65 4.47 -9.29
CA ASN A 70 -11.29 4.96 -9.54
C ASN A 70 -10.92 6.13 -8.62
N LYS A 71 -11.87 7.01 -8.30
CA LYS A 71 -11.63 8.12 -7.37
C LYS A 71 -11.45 7.63 -5.93
N ILE A 72 -12.24 6.65 -5.49
CA ILE A 72 -12.08 6.00 -4.18
C ILE A 72 -10.69 5.37 -4.09
N THR A 73 -10.28 4.59 -5.10
CA THR A 73 -8.94 3.98 -5.16
C THR A 73 -7.83 5.03 -5.11
N TRP A 74 -8.01 6.17 -5.78
CA TRP A 74 -7.05 7.28 -5.73
C TRP A 74 -6.95 7.90 -4.33
N LEU A 75 -8.08 8.12 -3.64
CA LEU A 75 -8.10 8.61 -2.26
C LEU A 75 -7.40 7.62 -1.31
N GLU A 76 -7.67 6.32 -1.44
CA GLU A 76 -7.04 5.27 -0.63
C GLU A 76 -5.53 5.22 -0.82
N ASN A 77 -5.06 5.29 -2.07
CA ASN A 77 -3.64 5.28 -2.38
C ASN A 77 -2.94 6.55 -1.89
N THR A 78 -3.58 7.71 -2.00
CA THR A 78 -3.03 8.99 -1.51
C THR A 78 -2.96 8.98 0.01
N PHE A 79 -4.01 8.53 0.68
CA PHE A 79 -4.04 8.37 2.13
C PHE A 79 -2.96 7.41 2.63
N LYS A 80 -2.80 6.23 2.01
CA LYS A 80 -1.72 5.30 2.38
C LYS A 80 -0.33 5.93 2.26
N LYS A 81 -0.10 6.80 1.26
CA LYS A 81 1.16 7.55 1.15
C LYS A 81 1.31 8.53 2.31
N LYS A 82 0.26 9.27 2.66
CA LYS A 82 0.27 10.21 3.78
C LYS A 82 0.43 9.55 5.14
N VAL A 83 -0.22 8.41 5.38
CA VAL A 83 -0.01 7.62 6.61
C VAL A 83 1.43 7.11 6.72
N LYS A 84 2.11 6.82 5.61
CA LYS A 84 3.54 6.46 5.65
C LYS A 84 4.44 7.61 6.09
N GLU A 85 4.04 8.86 5.87
CA GLU A 85 4.76 10.04 6.37
C GLU A 85 4.64 10.17 7.90
N LEU A 86 3.59 9.61 8.51
CA LEU A 86 3.43 9.48 9.96
C LEU A 86 4.26 8.33 10.59
N LYS A 87 5.13 7.69 9.81
CA LYS A 87 6.09 6.71 10.37
C LYS A 87 7.29 7.43 10.98
N LYS A 88 7.69 7.01 12.16
CA LYS A 88 8.94 7.41 12.81
C LYS A 88 10.08 6.63 12.16
N THR A 89 10.74 7.24 11.18
CA THR A 89 11.98 6.69 10.61
C THR A 89 13.13 6.95 11.59
N GLY A 90 13.34 6.04 12.55
CA GLY A 90 14.46 6.10 13.48
C GLY A 90 14.89 4.69 13.90
N ASN A 91 16.19 4.39 13.85
CA ASN A 91 16.81 3.16 14.38
C ASN A 91 16.45 1.83 13.69
N GLY A 92 15.91 1.85 12.47
CA GLY A 92 15.64 0.62 11.72
C GLY A 92 14.42 -0.18 12.20
N VAL A 93 13.66 0.35 13.16
CA VAL A 93 12.35 -0.16 13.56
C VAL A 93 11.29 0.81 13.03
N GLU A 94 10.34 0.31 12.25
CA GLU A 94 9.20 1.12 11.80
C GLU A 94 8.22 1.33 12.97
N GLU A 95 8.48 2.31 13.82
CA GLU A 95 7.49 2.80 14.78
C GLU A 95 6.53 3.78 14.10
N TYR A 96 5.26 3.74 14.46
CA TYR A 96 4.27 4.74 14.05
C TYR A 96 3.94 5.60 15.26
N TYR A 97 3.65 6.87 15.05
CA TYR A 97 3.07 7.69 16.11
C TYR A 97 1.70 7.14 16.48
N GLN A 98 1.46 6.97 17.77
CA GLN A 98 0.15 6.62 18.29
C GLN A 98 -0.74 7.86 18.17
N ILE A 99 -1.70 7.82 17.25
CA ILE A 99 -2.67 8.88 17.02
C ILE A 99 -4.06 8.26 17.14
N SER A 100 -4.92 8.87 17.95
CA SER A 100 -6.31 8.43 18.12
C SER A 100 -7.06 8.48 16.78
N ALA A 101 -8.11 7.67 16.62
CA ALA A 101 -8.99 7.71 15.45
C ALA A 101 -9.64 9.10 15.23
N THR A 102 -9.73 9.92 16.28
CA THR A 102 -10.22 11.31 16.22
C THR A 102 -9.16 12.31 15.74
N GLY A 103 -7.92 11.88 15.55
CA GLY A 103 -6.77 12.72 15.23
C GLY A 103 -5.87 12.97 16.45
N PRO A 104 -4.85 13.84 16.31
CA PRO A 104 -3.95 14.21 17.40
C PRO A 104 -4.70 14.84 18.57
N ASP A 105 -4.38 14.40 19.77
CA ASP A 105 -4.87 14.92 21.05
C ASP A 105 -3.74 15.65 21.81
N HIS A 106 -4.01 16.05 23.06
CA HIS A 106 -3.02 16.73 23.89
C HIS A 106 -1.81 15.83 24.21
N ASP A 107 -2.02 14.51 24.32
CA ASP A 107 -1.01 13.50 24.61
C ASP A 107 -0.17 13.09 23.40
N THR A 108 -0.60 13.44 22.19
CA THR A 108 0.13 13.16 20.96
C THR A 108 1.45 13.94 20.90
N GLU A 109 2.56 13.27 20.56
CA GLU A 109 3.90 13.88 20.44
C GLU A 109 3.90 15.09 19.50
N ASP A 110 4.57 16.18 19.87
CA ASP A 110 4.60 17.43 19.09
C ASP A 110 5.09 17.24 17.66
N ARG A 111 6.04 16.32 17.46
CA ARG A 111 6.51 15.94 16.12
C ARG A 111 5.40 15.32 15.28
N ALA A 112 4.58 14.46 15.86
CA ALA A 112 3.44 13.84 15.19
C ALA A 112 2.37 14.87 14.84
N LYS A 113 2.08 15.81 15.76
CA LYS A 113 1.18 16.96 15.51
C LYS A 113 1.67 17.79 14.32
N SER A 114 2.96 18.12 14.28
CA SER A 114 3.55 18.90 13.19
C SER A 114 3.45 18.18 11.82
N ILE A 115 3.77 16.88 11.77
CA ILE A 115 3.62 16.08 10.54
C ILE A 115 2.15 16.00 10.13
N TRP A 116 1.25 15.80 11.08
CA TRP A 116 -0.19 15.77 10.82
C TRP A 116 -0.69 17.07 10.20
N GLU A 117 -0.34 18.23 10.77
CA GLU A 117 -0.71 19.55 10.23
C GLU A 117 -0.18 19.74 8.80
N GLN A 118 1.06 19.34 8.54
CA GLN A 118 1.64 19.37 7.19
C GLN A 118 0.83 18.50 6.22
N ILE A 119 0.45 17.28 6.63
CA ILE A 119 -0.38 16.40 5.81
C ILE A 119 -1.75 17.03 5.54
N VAL A 120 -2.39 17.64 6.55
CA VAL A 120 -3.69 18.31 6.38
C VAL A 120 -3.58 19.48 5.40
N LYS A 121 -2.49 20.24 5.44
CA LYS A 121 -2.22 21.32 4.49
C LYS A 121 -2.10 20.81 3.06
N GLU A 122 -1.42 19.69 2.85
CA GLU A 122 -1.22 19.10 1.51
C GLU A 122 -2.42 18.28 1.02
N PHE A 123 -3.15 17.66 1.94
CA PHE A 123 -4.27 16.75 1.68
C PHE A 123 -5.39 17.00 2.68
N LYS A 124 -6.15 18.08 2.46
CA LYS A 124 -7.24 18.56 3.33
C LYS A 124 -8.29 17.51 3.74
N TYR A 125 -8.44 16.44 2.95
CA TYR A 125 -9.38 15.34 3.20
C TYR A 125 -8.87 14.33 4.24
N PHE A 126 -7.61 14.47 4.67
CA PHE A 126 -6.92 13.49 5.51
C PHE A 126 -7.64 13.22 6.84
N PRO A 127 -8.08 14.22 7.64
CA PRO A 127 -8.69 13.94 8.95
C PRO A 127 -9.96 13.09 8.86
N ASP A 128 -10.86 13.42 7.93
CA ASP A 128 -12.10 12.66 7.72
C ASP A 128 -11.82 11.24 7.21
N LEU A 129 -10.88 11.10 6.27
CA LEU A 129 -10.49 9.79 5.76
C LEU A 129 -9.77 8.95 6.83
N TYR A 130 -8.94 9.58 7.67
CA TYR A 130 -8.26 8.92 8.79
C TYR A 130 -9.28 8.34 9.76
N ARG A 131 -10.26 9.12 10.21
CA ARG A 131 -11.33 8.64 11.09
C ARG A 131 -12.08 7.44 10.52
N VAL A 132 -12.31 7.42 9.20
CA VAL A 132 -13.04 6.34 8.51
C VAL A 132 -12.19 5.10 8.27
N TRP A 133 -10.89 5.29 8.02
CA TRP A 133 -10.02 4.20 7.59
C TRP A 133 -9.12 3.64 8.68
N CYS A 134 -8.96 4.32 9.82
CA CYS A 134 -8.26 3.77 10.98
C CYS A 134 -9.03 2.66 11.68
N THR A 135 -10.34 2.57 11.47
CA THR A 135 -11.15 1.43 11.94
C THR A 135 -10.92 0.16 11.13
N LYS A 136 -10.11 0.21 10.06
CA LYS A 136 -9.81 -0.96 9.23
C LYS A 136 -8.50 -1.62 9.66
N PRO A 137 -8.54 -2.91 10.05
CA PRO A 137 -7.33 -3.63 10.48
C PRO A 137 -6.25 -3.79 9.38
N ASN A 138 -6.61 -3.56 8.10
CA ASN A 138 -5.71 -3.75 6.96
C ASN A 138 -5.28 -2.45 6.24
N LEU A 139 -5.80 -1.27 6.62
CA LEU A 139 -5.47 -0.02 5.92
C LEU A 139 -4.42 0.82 6.65
N VAL A 140 -4.52 0.85 7.98
CA VAL A 140 -3.48 1.36 8.85
C VAL A 140 -2.85 0.15 9.52
N PRO A 141 -1.55 -0.12 9.29
CA PRO A 141 -0.87 -1.22 9.96
C PRO A 141 -1.11 -1.09 11.46
N ILE A 142 -1.69 -2.13 12.04
CA ILE A 142 -1.84 -2.18 13.50
C ILE A 142 -0.42 -2.07 14.04
N CYS A 143 -0.20 -1.08 14.91
CA CYS A 143 1.06 -0.89 15.58
C CYS A 143 1.21 -2.03 16.59
N ALA A 144 1.65 -3.18 16.11
CA ALA A 144 2.11 -4.27 16.94
C ALA A 144 3.60 -4.05 17.14
N THR A 145 4.00 -3.53 18.30
CA THR A 145 5.39 -3.68 18.70
C THR A 145 5.58 -5.12 19.12
N THR A 146 6.45 -5.82 18.39
CA THR A 146 6.97 -7.10 18.85
C THR A 146 7.90 -6.81 20.02
N GLY A 147 7.38 -6.90 21.25
CA GLY A 147 8.22 -6.88 22.43
C GLY A 147 8.98 -8.20 22.51
N VAL A 148 10.27 -8.18 22.81
CA VAL A 148 10.99 -9.42 23.14
C VAL A 148 10.80 -9.64 24.63
N GLY A 149 9.81 -10.46 25.00
CA GLY A 149 9.62 -10.89 26.37
C GLY A 149 10.66 -11.97 26.75
N PRO A 150 10.77 -12.32 28.05
CA PRO A 150 11.67 -13.39 28.51
C PRO A 150 11.38 -14.75 27.86
N ASN A 151 10.20 -14.92 27.24
CA ASN A 151 9.79 -16.13 26.53
C ASN A 151 9.87 -16.03 24.99
N GLY A 152 10.49 -14.97 24.44
CA GLY A 152 10.61 -14.74 22.99
C GLY A 152 9.75 -13.58 22.49
N GLY A 153 9.59 -13.48 21.16
CA GLY A 153 8.84 -12.39 20.53
C GLY A 153 7.35 -12.45 20.84
N GLU A 154 6.85 -11.51 21.64
CA GLU A 154 5.45 -11.34 21.99
C GLU A 154 4.87 -10.17 21.18
N PHE A 155 3.76 -10.43 20.48
CA PHE A 155 3.05 -9.39 19.73
C PHE A 155 2.11 -8.64 20.68
N VAL A 156 2.55 -7.49 21.18
CA VAL A 156 1.68 -6.60 21.95
C VAL A 156 0.94 -5.69 20.97
N LEU A 157 -0.39 -5.86 20.89
CA LEU A 157 -1.26 -4.94 20.16
C LEU A 157 -1.33 -3.63 20.96
N ILE A 158 -0.54 -2.62 20.61
CA ILE A 158 -0.54 -1.34 21.36
C ILE A 158 -1.83 -0.58 21.13
N GLN A 159 -2.48 -0.78 19.98
CA GLN A 159 -3.71 -0.08 19.68
C GLN A 159 -4.85 -0.65 20.53
N GLN A 160 -5.10 -0.02 21.68
CA GLN A 160 -6.30 -0.23 22.47
C GLN A 160 -7.50 0.03 21.55
N ILE A 161 -8.19 -1.04 21.16
CA ILE A 161 -9.48 -0.93 20.49
C ILE A 161 -10.40 -0.30 21.52
N PRO A 162 -10.95 0.91 21.30
CA PRO A 162 -11.89 1.50 22.23
C PRO A 162 -13.05 0.52 22.38
N ASP A 163 -13.32 0.10 23.62
CA ASP A 163 -14.36 -0.88 23.89
C ASP A 163 -15.69 -0.31 23.38
N ALA A 164 -16.35 -1.03 22.47
CA ALA A 164 -17.54 -0.53 21.75
C ALA A 164 -18.71 -0.20 22.71
N SER A 165 -18.61 -0.64 23.96
CA SER A 165 -19.50 -0.36 25.08
C SER A 165 -19.49 1.10 25.58
N GLN A 166 -18.52 1.94 25.17
CA GLN A 166 -18.43 3.34 25.67
C GLN A 166 -19.05 4.42 24.76
N MET A 167 -19.65 4.08 23.61
CA MET A 167 -20.45 5.05 22.84
C MET A 167 -21.91 5.07 23.34
N HIS A 168 -22.13 5.42 24.60
CA HIS A 168 -23.47 5.72 25.10
C HIS A 168 -23.84 7.17 24.76
N PRO A 169 -25.03 7.45 24.19
CA PRO A 169 -25.50 8.82 24.05
C PRO A 169 -25.72 9.41 25.44
N SER A 170 -25.07 10.55 25.73
CA SER A 170 -25.34 11.34 26.93
C SER A 170 -26.84 11.65 27.01
N PRO A 171 -27.51 11.38 28.15
CA PRO A 171 -28.87 11.84 28.35
C PRO A 171 -28.86 13.36 28.48
N SER A 172 -29.79 13.97 27.74
CA SER A 172 -30.06 15.39 27.72
C SER A 172 -30.44 15.88 29.12
N HIS A 173 -29.50 16.53 29.82
CA HIS A 173 -29.84 17.33 30.99
C HIS A 173 -30.54 18.61 30.52
N ILE A 174 -31.87 18.59 30.61
CA ILE A 174 -32.71 19.78 30.56
C ILE A 174 -32.48 20.54 31.88
N PRO A 175 -32.00 21.80 31.87
CA PRO A 175 -31.93 22.60 33.09
C PRO A 175 -33.33 23.15 33.40
N SER A 176 -33.89 22.74 34.54
CA SER A 176 -35.03 23.43 35.14
C SER A 176 -34.56 24.76 35.75
N PRO A 177 -35.27 25.88 35.53
CA PRO A 177 -34.96 27.16 36.16
C PRO A 177 -35.66 27.25 37.52
N LEU A 178 -34.97 27.77 38.55
CA LEU A 178 -35.47 28.62 39.65
C LEU A 178 -34.56 28.49 40.89
N HIS A 179 -33.69 29.48 41.12
CA HIS A 179 -33.74 30.44 42.23
C HIS A 179 -32.38 31.11 42.46
N PRO A 180 -32.36 32.41 42.82
CA PRO A 180 -31.15 33.14 43.16
C PRO A 180 -30.89 33.04 44.66
N SER A 181 -29.64 32.77 45.06
CA SER A 181 -29.16 33.10 46.39
C SER A 181 -27.67 33.36 46.34
N SER A 182 -27.37 34.64 46.56
CA SER A 182 -26.06 35.24 46.78
C SER A 182 -25.25 34.48 47.83
N SER A 183 -23.93 34.38 47.63
CA SER A 183 -22.94 34.63 48.69
C SER A 183 -21.52 34.78 48.12
N LEU A 184 -20.85 35.73 48.73
CA LEU A 184 -19.54 36.31 48.45
C LEU A 184 -18.36 35.44 48.94
N ASN A 185 -17.20 35.72 48.35
CA ASN A 185 -15.83 35.65 48.91
C ASN A 185 -15.10 34.30 49.06
N SER A 186 -13.92 34.24 48.43
CA SER A 186 -12.58 34.06 49.04
C SER A 186 -11.69 33.29 48.06
N VAL A 187 -10.83 33.94 47.27
CA VAL A 187 -9.39 34.14 47.56
C VAL A 187 -8.81 32.99 48.40
N HIS A 188 -7.94 32.17 47.80
CA HIS A 188 -6.67 31.70 48.38
C HIS A 188 -5.77 31.20 47.25
N SER A 189 -4.70 31.95 47.01
CA SER A 189 -3.47 31.50 46.35
C SER A 189 -2.60 30.77 47.38
N ASN A 190 -1.93 29.68 46.98
CA ASN A 190 -0.64 29.22 47.51
C ASN A 190 -0.12 28.12 46.56
N THR A 191 0.96 28.27 45.79
CA THR A 191 2.41 28.45 46.09
C THR A 191 3.08 27.17 46.63
N SER A 192 4.21 26.83 45.98
CA SER A 192 5.34 25.96 46.40
C SER A 192 5.23 24.49 45.99
N ALA A 193 6.06 23.93 45.08
CA ALA A 193 7.53 23.79 45.05
C ALA A 193 8.10 22.72 46.01
N SER A 194 8.53 21.58 45.45
CA SER A 194 9.69 20.76 45.86
C SER A 194 9.89 19.73 44.73
N SER A 195 11.03 19.53 44.03
CA SER A 195 12.45 19.37 44.35
C SER A 195 12.80 18.10 45.15
N GLY A 196 13.70 17.31 44.56
CA GLY A 196 14.44 16.17 45.14
C GLY A 196 13.78 14.81 44.90
N SER A 197 14.47 13.71 44.56
CA SER A 197 15.89 13.41 44.38
C SER A 197 15.95 11.99 43.77
N SER A 198 16.85 11.74 42.81
CA SER A 198 17.33 10.38 42.53
C SER A 198 18.01 9.80 43.79
N PRO A 199 18.13 8.47 43.91
CA PRO A 199 19.50 7.96 43.73
C PRO A 199 19.62 6.50 43.22
N THR A 200 20.85 6.24 42.79
CA THR A 200 21.65 4.99 42.86
C THR A 200 21.32 3.76 42.02
N LEU A 201 22.27 3.53 41.11
CA LEU A 201 22.77 2.26 40.59
C LEU A 201 23.06 1.23 41.70
N SER A 202 22.74 -0.02 41.43
CA SER A 202 23.43 -1.17 42.01
C SER A 202 23.51 -2.31 41.00
N GLU A 203 24.73 -2.46 40.51
CA GLU A 203 25.39 -3.58 39.86
C GLU A 203 25.36 -4.82 40.77
N ASN A 204 25.04 -6.01 40.23
CA ASN A 204 25.83 -7.24 40.45
C ASN A 204 25.24 -8.53 39.84
N ALA A 205 26.21 -9.37 39.47
CA ALA A 205 26.23 -10.83 39.50
C ALA A 205 25.62 -11.63 38.32
N VAL A 206 26.59 -12.04 37.48
CA VAL A 206 26.61 -13.22 36.62
C VAL A 206 26.37 -14.50 37.43
N THR A 207 25.51 -15.40 36.96
CA THR A 207 25.62 -16.84 37.25
C THR A 207 25.07 -17.65 36.06
N PRO A 208 25.80 -18.65 35.54
CA PRO A 208 25.34 -19.49 34.45
C PRO A 208 24.61 -20.72 34.99
N LEU A 209 23.40 -21.00 34.50
CA LEU A 209 22.73 -22.28 34.72
C LEU A 209 22.50 -22.97 33.38
N GLN A 210 23.25 -24.07 33.22
CA GLN A 210 22.97 -25.13 32.27
C GLN A 210 21.57 -25.70 32.55
N SER A 211 20.74 -25.80 31.53
CA SER A 211 19.53 -26.61 31.55
C SER A 211 19.34 -27.24 30.18
N GLY A 212 19.60 -28.55 30.12
CA GLY A 212 19.33 -29.37 28.95
C GLY A 212 17.83 -29.48 28.69
N PHE A 213 17.43 -29.28 27.44
CA PHE A 213 16.09 -29.59 26.98
C PHE A 213 16.07 -30.94 26.26
N GLN A 214 15.50 -31.92 26.95
CA GLN A 214 14.96 -33.13 26.36
C GLN A 214 13.73 -32.77 25.53
N THR A 215 13.62 -33.31 24.33
CA THR A 215 12.43 -33.25 23.49
C THR A 215 11.48 -34.39 23.87
N PRO A 216 10.27 -34.12 24.38
CA PRO A 216 9.22 -35.12 24.37
C PRO A 216 8.51 -35.08 23.01
N ALA A 217 8.56 -36.23 22.33
CA ALA A 217 7.70 -36.56 21.22
C ALA A 217 6.23 -36.37 21.64
N LYS A 218 5.47 -35.59 20.88
CA LYS A 218 4.02 -35.47 21.03
C LYS A 218 3.34 -35.84 19.72
N GLU A 219 3.07 -37.13 19.64
CA GLU A 219 1.99 -37.74 18.88
C GLU A 219 0.67 -37.04 19.25
N ASN A 220 -0.07 -36.53 18.26
CA ASN A 220 -1.51 -36.32 18.38
C ASN A 220 -2.20 -36.12 17.02
N ALA A 221 -2.92 -37.17 16.64
CA ALA A 221 -4.31 -37.18 16.19
C ALA A 221 -4.75 -36.22 15.08
N VAL A 222 -5.05 -36.84 13.93
CA VAL A 222 -5.83 -36.33 12.81
C VAL A 222 -7.29 -36.13 13.24
N PRO A 223 -7.90 -34.94 13.06
CA PRO A 223 -9.36 -34.83 13.11
C PRO A 223 -9.94 -35.22 11.75
N ALA A 224 -10.82 -36.22 11.76
CA ALA A 224 -11.67 -36.60 10.65
C ALA A 224 -12.60 -35.44 10.28
N SER A 225 -12.35 -34.78 9.14
CA SER A 225 -13.29 -33.82 8.56
C SER A 225 -14.12 -34.47 7.46
N SER A 226 -15.43 -34.49 7.70
CA SER A 226 -16.51 -34.96 6.81
C SER A 226 -16.30 -34.61 5.33
N GLN A 227 -16.35 -35.63 4.49
CA GLN A 227 -16.55 -35.49 3.05
C GLN A 227 -17.93 -34.85 2.79
N ARG A 228 -17.96 -33.56 2.48
CA ARG A 228 -19.06 -32.98 1.69
C ARG A 228 -18.70 -33.14 0.22
N GLY A 229 -19.46 -34.00 -0.45
CA GLY A 229 -19.32 -34.25 -1.89
C GLY A 229 -19.50 -32.99 -2.74
N PRO A 230 -18.93 -32.98 -3.97
CA PRO A 230 -18.99 -31.84 -4.86
C PRO A 230 -20.44 -31.59 -5.32
N ARG A 231 -20.95 -30.38 -5.04
CA ARG A 231 -22.20 -29.88 -5.63
C ARG A 231 -22.00 -29.73 -7.14
N SER A 232 -22.81 -30.42 -7.92
CA SER A 232 -22.93 -30.22 -9.37
C SER A 232 -23.34 -28.77 -9.66
N SER A 233 -22.44 -28.03 -10.29
CA SER A 233 -22.72 -26.66 -10.75
C SER A 233 -23.65 -26.70 -11.96
N ALA A 234 -24.81 -26.07 -11.82
CA ALA A 234 -25.82 -25.83 -12.85
C ALA A 234 -25.34 -24.79 -13.89
N PHE A 235 -24.27 -25.11 -14.62
CA PHE A 235 -23.74 -24.29 -15.71
C PHE A 235 -23.90 -25.04 -17.05
N SER A 236 -25.14 -25.16 -17.51
CA SER A 236 -25.49 -25.59 -18.88
C SER A 236 -26.91 -25.16 -19.22
N SER A 237 -27.10 -23.87 -19.53
CA SER A 237 -28.35 -23.43 -20.16
C SER A 237 -28.24 -22.05 -20.82
N LEU A 238 -27.20 -21.76 -21.60
CA LEU A 238 -27.15 -20.54 -22.41
C LEU A 238 -26.34 -20.75 -23.69
N SER A 239 -26.96 -21.35 -24.70
CA SER A 239 -26.53 -21.21 -26.10
C SER A 239 -27.53 -21.83 -27.09
N PHE A 240 -28.71 -21.22 -27.24
CA PHE A 240 -29.46 -21.31 -28.49
C PHE A 240 -30.23 -20.02 -28.70
N SER A 241 -29.80 -19.20 -29.66
CA SER A 241 -30.62 -18.41 -30.56
C SER A 241 -29.72 -17.46 -31.36
N GLY A 242 -29.73 -17.58 -32.69
CA GLY A 242 -29.19 -16.51 -33.56
C GLY A 242 -28.51 -16.95 -34.86
N ASN A 243 -29.28 -17.56 -35.77
CA ASN A 243 -29.31 -17.27 -37.21
C ASN A 243 -27.99 -17.08 -38.01
N THR A 244 -27.73 -17.97 -38.97
CA THR A 244 -27.67 -17.64 -40.41
C THR A 244 -27.40 -18.91 -41.23
N ASN A 245 -28.22 -19.11 -42.25
CA ASN A 245 -28.14 -20.19 -43.23
C ASN A 245 -26.74 -20.25 -43.88
N LYS A 246 -25.93 -21.21 -43.45
CA LYS A 246 -24.79 -21.71 -44.22
C LYS A 246 -25.02 -23.20 -44.44
N THR A 247 -24.89 -23.59 -45.71
CA THR A 247 -24.89 -24.96 -46.21
C THR A 247 -24.09 -25.89 -45.28
N PRO A 248 -24.62 -27.08 -44.94
CA PRO A 248 -23.98 -28.00 -43.99
C PRO A 248 -22.75 -28.65 -44.63
N SER A 249 -21.63 -27.92 -44.60
CA SER A 249 -20.30 -28.50 -44.72
C SER A 249 -20.11 -29.50 -43.58
N GLY A 250 -19.62 -30.69 -43.91
CA GLY A 250 -19.63 -31.90 -43.08
C GLY A 250 -19.39 -31.65 -41.59
N VAL A 251 -20.27 -32.23 -40.76
CA VAL A 251 -20.15 -32.22 -39.30
C VAL A 251 -18.76 -32.74 -38.95
N PRO A 252 -17.90 -31.93 -38.31
CA PRO A 252 -16.58 -32.39 -37.91
C PRO A 252 -16.76 -33.59 -36.96
N PRO A 253 -15.97 -34.66 -37.13
CA PRO A 253 -16.06 -35.83 -36.26
C PRO A 253 -15.91 -35.38 -34.81
N LYS A 254 -16.81 -35.85 -33.94
CA LYS A 254 -16.77 -35.54 -32.51
C LYS A 254 -15.40 -35.97 -31.99
N PRO A 255 -14.61 -35.07 -31.38
CA PRO A 255 -13.29 -35.41 -30.87
C PRO A 255 -13.42 -36.53 -29.85
N ASN A 256 -12.54 -37.53 -29.97
CA ASN A 256 -12.57 -38.71 -29.12
C ASN A 256 -12.24 -38.31 -27.67
N PHE A 257 -12.63 -39.14 -26.70
CA PHE A 257 -12.33 -38.87 -25.29
C PHE A 257 -10.81 -38.76 -25.03
N GLU A 258 -10.02 -39.57 -25.71
CA GLU A 258 -8.55 -39.54 -25.65
C GLU A 258 -7.99 -38.18 -26.10
N ASP A 259 -8.52 -37.59 -27.18
CA ASP A 259 -8.09 -36.27 -27.66
C ASP A 259 -8.35 -35.17 -26.63
N LYS A 260 -9.46 -35.27 -25.89
CA LYS A 260 -9.77 -34.33 -24.80
C LYS A 260 -8.79 -34.45 -23.63
N MET A 261 -8.41 -35.68 -23.30
CA MET A 261 -7.44 -35.94 -22.22
C MET A 261 -6.03 -35.47 -22.60
N ILE A 262 -5.61 -35.71 -23.84
CA ILE A 262 -4.34 -35.19 -24.38
C ILE A 262 -4.37 -33.65 -24.41
N GLY A 263 -5.50 -33.07 -24.81
CA GLY A 263 -5.71 -31.61 -24.80
C GLY A 263 -5.53 -31.02 -23.40
N LEU A 264 -6.14 -31.64 -22.38
CA LEU A 264 -6.01 -31.20 -20.99
C LEU A 264 -4.57 -31.31 -20.47
N GLN A 265 -3.88 -32.41 -20.77
CA GLN A 265 -2.48 -32.59 -20.37
C GLN A 265 -1.56 -31.55 -21.04
N LYS A 266 -1.80 -31.24 -22.31
CA LYS A 266 -1.09 -30.19 -23.05
C LYS A 266 -1.33 -28.82 -22.44
N GLU A 267 -2.59 -28.48 -22.10
CA GLU A 267 -2.93 -27.21 -21.45
C GLU A 267 -2.26 -27.08 -20.07
N MET A 268 -2.22 -28.17 -19.28
CA MET A 268 -1.52 -28.17 -18.00
C MET A 268 -0.01 -27.95 -18.14
N MET A 269 0.63 -28.57 -19.14
CA MET A 269 2.05 -28.36 -19.45
C MET A 269 2.33 -26.91 -19.89
N GLU A 270 1.50 -26.37 -20.79
CA GLU A 270 1.63 -24.99 -21.27
C GLU A 270 1.47 -23.99 -20.12
N HIS A 271 0.49 -24.19 -19.24
CA HIS A 271 0.29 -23.36 -18.06
C HIS A 271 1.47 -23.48 -17.06
N ALA A 272 2.07 -24.65 -16.92
CA ALA A 272 3.27 -24.83 -16.10
C ALA A 272 4.48 -24.08 -16.69
N GLN A 273 4.69 -24.16 -18.00
CA GLN A 273 5.74 -23.44 -18.69
C GLN A 273 5.57 -21.92 -18.58
N LYS A 274 4.36 -21.42 -18.83
CA LYS A 274 4.04 -20.00 -18.68
C LYS A 274 4.34 -19.48 -17.26
N ARG A 275 3.98 -20.23 -16.22
CA ARG A 275 4.32 -19.87 -14.83
C ARG A 275 5.83 -19.83 -14.58
N ALA A 276 6.59 -20.75 -15.18
CA ALA A 276 8.05 -20.75 -15.07
C ALA A 276 8.67 -19.52 -15.73
N ASP A 277 8.18 -19.14 -16.92
CA ASP A 277 8.63 -17.95 -17.65
C ASP A 277 8.27 -16.65 -16.90
N ASP A 278 7.07 -16.57 -16.32
CA ASP A 278 6.63 -15.44 -15.50
C ASP A 278 7.53 -15.28 -14.26
N VAL A 279 7.89 -16.38 -13.59
CA VAL A 279 8.81 -16.35 -12.44
C VAL A 279 10.21 -15.90 -12.86
N GLN A 280 10.72 -16.37 -14.00
CA GLN A 280 12.01 -15.94 -14.52
C GLN A 280 12.02 -14.46 -14.92
N SER A 281 10.97 -13.98 -15.58
CA SER A 281 10.85 -12.58 -15.98
C SER A 281 10.78 -11.64 -14.76
N LEU A 282 10.05 -12.03 -13.70
CA LEU A 282 10.02 -11.30 -12.43
C LEU A 282 11.39 -11.28 -11.74
N LYS A 283 12.15 -12.38 -11.83
CA LYS A 283 13.51 -12.44 -11.29
C LYS A 283 14.44 -11.46 -12.01
N ARG A 284 14.43 -11.45 -13.35
CA ARG A 284 15.21 -10.50 -14.16
C ARG A 284 14.85 -9.05 -13.83
N LEU A 285 13.56 -8.73 -13.73
CA LEU A 285 13.09 -7.38 -13.38
C LEU A 285 13.59 -6.93 -11.99
N ARG A 286 13.66 -7.85 -11.01
CA ARG A 286 14.22 -7.55 -9.68
C ARG A 286 15.72 -7.29 -9.72
N GLU A 287 16.47 -8.03 -10.52
CA GLU A 287 17.91 -7.85 -10.70
C GLU A 287 18.23 -6.55 -11.43
N ASP A 288 17.47 -6.20 -12.47
CA ASP A 288 17.59 -4.93 -13.17
C ASP A 288 17.32 -3.75 -12.24
N ARG A 289 16.26 -3.81 -11.43
CA ARG A 289 15.94 -2.77 -10.44
C ARG A 289 17.05 -2.60 -9.41
N LYS A 290 17.61 -3.70 -8.87
CA LYS A 290 18.75 -3.66 -7.95
C LYS A 290 19.97 -3.01 -8.59
N THR A 291 20.23 -3.31 -9.86
CA THR A 291 21.35 -2.74 -10.61
C THR A 291 21.17 -1.24 -10.83
N GLU A 292 19.97 -0.78 -11.18
CA GLU A 292 19.67 0.65 -11.32
C GLU A 292 19.73 1.40 -9.97
N ASP A 293 19.23 0.81 -8.88
CA ASP A 293 19.35 1.40 -7.54
C ASP A 293 20.82 1.56 -7.13
N GLN A 294 21.67 0.57 -7.41
CA GLN A 294 23.12 0.67 -7.19
C GLN A 294 23.77 1.77 -8.05
N ARG A 295 23.36 1.91 -9.31
CA ARG A 295 23.84 2.99 -10.19
C ARG A 295 23.45 4.36 -9.67
N LEU A 296 22.22 4.52 -9.20
CA LEU A 296 21.74 5.77 -8.63
C LEU A 296 22.52 6.12 -7.35
N LYS A 297 22.76 5.14 -6.48
CA LYS A 297 23.57 5.31 -5.27
C LYS A 297 25.00 5.75 -5.59
N ARG A 298 25.67 5.12 -6.57
CA ARG A 298 27.01 5.53 -7.02
C ARG A 298 27.01 6.95 -7.61
N ARG A 299 26.01 7.30 -8.43
CA ARG A 299 25.87 8.66 -8.98
C ARG A 299 25.69 9.70 -7.88
N LYS A 300 24.89 9.39 -6.84
CA LYS A 300 24.69 10.29 -5.71
C LYS A 300 25.98 10.50 -4.92
N LEU A 301 26.69 9.42 -4.59
CA LEU A 301 28.00 9.51 -3.91
C LEU A 301 29.02 10.33 -4.71
N LEU A 302 29.04 10.17 -6.05
CA LEU A 302 29.88 10.98 -6.93
C LEU A 302 29.53 12.48 -6.86
N GLN A 303 28.23 12.82 -6.85
CA GLN A 303 27.77 14.20 -6.75
C GLN A 303 28.10 14.81 -5.39
N ASP A 304 27.82 14.08 -4.31
CA ASP A 304 28.09 14.51 -2.94
C ASP A 304 29.61 14.72 -2.74
N GLY A 305 30.43 13.77 -3.20
CA GLY A 305 31.89 13.87 -3.13
C GLY A 305 32.47 15.04 -3.94
N ARG A 306 31.93 15.32 -5.14
CA ARG A 306 32.32 16.50 -5.93
C ARG A 306 31.93 17.81 -5.24
N ALA A 307 30.75 17.85 -4.63
CA ALA A 307 30.28 19.04 -3.90
C ALA A 307 31.16 19.32 -2.69
N GLN A 308 31.51 18.28 -1.92
CA GLN A 308 32.44 18.38 -0.79
C GLN A 308 33.82 18.86 -1.23
N LEU A 309 34.41 18.22 -2.24
CA LEU A 309 35.74 18.60 -2.75
C LEU A 309 35.77 20.06 -3.24
N PHE A 310 34.70 20.53 -3.88
CA PHE A 310 34.57 21.92 -4.30
C PHE A 310 34.46 22.89 -3.11
N ALA A 311 33.72 22.52 -2.06
CA ALA A 311 33.62 23.33 -0.85
C ALA A 311 34.98 23.44 -0.13
N GLU A 312 35.74 22.35 -0.05
CA GLU A 312 37.09 22.34 0.54
C GLU A 312 38.08 23.18 -0.29
N PHE A 313 37.98 23.14 -1.62
CA PHE A 313 38.74 24.02 -2.51
C PHE A 313 38.41 25.51 -2.27
N GLN A 314 37.12 25.85 -2.15
CA GLN A 314 36.71 27.23 -1.83
C GLN A 314 37.19 27.69 -0.45
N ALA A 315 37.35 26.77 0.50
CA ALA A 315 37.93 27.04 1.81
C ALA A 315 39.47 27.20 1.80
N GLY A 316 40.13 27.02 0.65
CA GLY A 316 41.58 27.12 0.52
C GLY A 316 42.35 25.92 1.09
N ILE A 317 41.67 24.79 1.33
CA ILE A 317 42.30 23.56 1.83
C ILE A 317 43.13 22.88 0.72
N TRP A 318 42.68 23.02 -0.53
CA TRP A 318 43.30 22.40 -1.70
C TRP A 318 43.89 23.45 -2.63
N ASP A 319 45.12 23.22 -3.06
CA ASP A 319 45.68 23.92 -4.22
C ASP A 319 44.98 23.48 -5.51
N GLN A 320 45.00 24.34 -6.53
CA GLN A 320 44.28 24.09 -7.78
C GLN A 320 44.66 22.77 -8.46
N GLU A 321 45.95 22.42 -8.49
CA GLU A 321 46.43 21.17 -9.09
C GLU A 321 45.94 19.95 -8.29
N ALA A 322 46.03 20.01 -6.96
CA ALA A 322 45.60 18.93 -6.08
C ALA A 322 44.08 18.69 -6.20
N TYR A 323 43.28 19.76 -6.28
CA TYR A 323 41.84 19.68 -6.55
C TYR A 323 41.53 18.95 -7.86
N HIS A 324 42.26 19.25 -8.94
CA HIS A 324 42.04 18.60 -10.24
C HIS A 324 42.40 17.10 -10.22
N VAL A 325 43.50 16.74 -9.56
CA VAL A 325 43.92 15.34 -9.39
C VAL A 325 42.87 14.57 -8.61
N GLU A 326 42.42 15.10 -7.47
CA GLU A 326 41.45 14.41 -6.62
C GLU A 326 40.07 14.31 -7.29
N ARG A 327 39.64 15.37 -8.01
CA ARG A 327 38.41 15.33 -8.80
C ARG A 327 38.46 14.26 -9.87
N LYS A 328 39.61 14.07 -10.53
CA LYS A 328 39.80 13.02 -11.53
C LYS A 328 39.77 11.63 -10.89
N ARG A 329 40.40 11.46 -9.73
CA ARG A 329 40.35 10.21 -8.94
C ARG A 329 38.92 9.81 -8.58
N LEU A 330 38.15 10.77 -8.08
CA LEU A 330 36.75 10.57 -7.68
C LEU A 330 35.86 10.21 -8.90
N ASP A 331 36.15 10.81 -10.06
CA ASP A 331 35.50 10.47 -11.33
C ASP A 331 35.87 9.07 -11.86
N GLU A 332 37.08 8.59 -11.60
CA GLU A 332 37.51 7.23 -11.96
C GLU A 332 36.91 6.17 -11.02
N GLU A 333 36.82 6.45 -9.71
CA GLU A 333 36.31 5.53 -8.71
C GLU A 333 34.79 5.30 -8.83
N TYR A 334 34.02 6.39 -8.98
CA TYR A 334 32.55 6.35 -8.97
C TYR A 334 31.92 6.60 -10.34
N GLY A 335 32.68 7.10 -11.31
CA GLY A 335 32.19 7.31 -12.66
C GLY A 335 31.69 6.01 -13.28
N THR A 336 30.66 6.13 -14.11
CA THR A 336 30.30 5.00 -14.98
C THR A 336 31.48 4.78 -15.93
N PRO A 337 32.03 3.55 -16.02
CA PRO A 337 33.10 3.27 -16.96
C PRO A 337 32.65 3.77 -18.32
N LYS A 338 33.42 4.69 -18.90
CA LYS A 338 33.12 5.23 -20.22
C LYS A 338 32.98 4.01 -21.12
N LYS A 339 31.75 3.70 -21.54
CA LYS A 339 31.54 2.67 -22.55
C LYS A 339 32.39 3.14 -23.71
N ARG A 340 33.53 2.47 -23.96
CA ARG A 340 34.32 2.68 -25.16
C ARG A 340 33.28 2.58 -26.26
N ARG A 341 33.03 3.71 -26.94
CA ARG A 341 32.17 3.70 -28.11
C ARG A 341 32.75 2.58 -28.94
N ARG A 342 31.99 1.49 -29.10
CA ARG A 342 32.40 0.48 -30.07
C ARG A 342 32.56 1.28 -31.35
N PHE A 343 33.70 1.11 -32.03
CA PHE A 343 33.89 1.67 -33.37
C PHE A 343 32.56 1.42 -34.09
N SER A 344 31.90 2.50 -34.52
CA SER A 344 30.71 2.36 -35.34
C SER A 344 31.08 1.34 -36.41
N PRO A 345 30.29 0.28 -36.60
CA PRO A 345 30.53 -0.64 -37.70
C PRO A 345 30.78 0.22 -38.95
N ASP A 346 31.89 -0.01 -39.64
CA ASP A 346 32.16 0.71 -40.88
C ASP A 346 30.97 0.41 -41.78
N TRP A 347 30.10 1.40 -41.95
CA TRP A 347 29.01 1.36 -42.93
C TRP A 347 29.60 1.66 -44.29
N ASP A 348 30.71 0.98 -44.63
CA ASP A 348 31.40 1.19 -45.89
C ASP A 348 30.42 0.82 -47.01
N ASP A 349 30.24 1.81 -47.89
CA ASP A 349 29.08 2.06 -48.75
C ASP A 349 29.05 1.13 -49.97
N SER A 350 29.73 -0.01 -49.90
CA SER A 350 30.10 -0.84 -51.05
C SER A 350 29.09 -1.94 -51.39
N ARG A 351 27.88 -1.95 -50.79
CA ARG A 351 26.86 -3.00 -51.04
C ARG A 351 25.67 -2.60 -51.91
N PHE A 352 25.65 -1.40 -52.48
CA PHE A 352 24.58 -0.97 -53.40
C PHE A 352 24.99 -0.93 -54.89
N GLY A 353 26.14 -1.49 -55.25
CA GLY A 353 26.55 -1.65 -56.64
C GLY A 353 26.08 -2.97 -57.27
N GLU A 354 25.38 -2.86 -58.39
CA GLU A 354 25.29 -3.87 -59.46
C GLU A 354 24.30 -5.04 -59.27
N GLY A 355 23.01 -4.72 -59.17
CA GLY A 355 21.93 -5.60 -59.61
C GLY A 355 21.48 -5.22 -61.02
N GLY A 356 22.31 -5.45 -62.04
CA GLY A 356 21.94 -5.31 -63.44
C GLY A 356 20.87 -6.33 -63.81
N VAL A 357 19.65 -5.85 -64.09
CA VAL A 357 18.56 -6.66 -64.64
C VAL A 357 18.80 -6.76 -66.15
N SER A 358 19.50 -7.80 -66.60
CA SER A 358 19.46 -8.23 -68.00
C SER A 358 18.14 -8.96 -68.24
N GLY A 359 17.25 -8.31 -68.99
CA GLY A 359 16.10 -8.96 -69.59
C GLY A 359 16.51 -9.71 -70.85
N GLU A 360 16.19 -11.00 -70.91
CA GLU A 360 16.13 -11.79 -72.13
C GLU A 360 15.39 -13.09 -71.79
N GLU A 361 14.18 -13.27 -72.30
CA GLU A 361 13.92 -14.28 -73.34
C GLU A 361 12.45 -14.25 -73.76
N LEU A 362 12.30 -14.38 -75.08
CA LEU A 362 11.11 -14.44 -75.92
C LEU A 362 10.72 -15.90 -76.12
#